data_AF-A0A822F603-F1
#
_entry.id   AF-A0A822F603-F1
#
_cell.length_a   1.000
_cell.length_b   1.000
_cell.length_c   1.000
_cell.angle_alpha   90.00
_cell.angle_beta   90.00
_cell.angle_gamma   90.00
#
_symmetry.space_group_name_H-M   'P 1'
#
loop_
_entity.id
_entity.type
_entity.pdbx_description
1 polymer ?
#
loop_
_entity_poly.entity_id
_entity_poly.type
_entity_poly.pdbx_seq_one_letter_code
_entity_poly.pdbx_strand_id
1 'polypeptide(L)'
;MFLITILILIVCFINNIYSLSCFKCMTTNFLNDTCSDPFNPIDNRFEPECQATIKGKNGLFPARFCVKISGIIVDIDRNVNRSLIHK
;
A
#
# COMPACT_ATOMS: atom_id res chain seq x y z
N MET A 1 -29.15 -17.99 28.94
CA MET A 1 -28.55 -16.75 29.48
C MET A 1 -27.02 -16.75 29.32
N PHE A 2 -26.31 -17.76 29.85
CA PHE A 2 -24.84 -17.89 29.71
C PHE A 2 -24.31 -17.88 28.26
N LEU A 3 -25.06 -18.50 27.34
CA LEU A 3 -24.67 -18.58 25.92
C LEU A 3 -24.77 -17.23 25.19
N ILE A 4 -25.69 -16.37 25.65
CA ILE A 4 -25.90 -15.03 25.06
C ILE A 4 -24.83 -14.08 25.60
N THR A 5 -24.50 -14.17 26.89
CA THR A 5 -23.42 -13.38 27.49
C THR A 5 -22.05 -13.72 26.91
N ILE A 6 -21.76 -14.99 26.63
CA ILE A 6 -20.49 -15.38 25.99
C ILE A 6 -20.41 -14.89 24.54
N LEU A 7 -21.53 -14.94 23.80
CA LEU A 7 -21.60 -14.42 22.43
C LEU A 7 -21.36 -12.90 22.39
N ILE A 8 -21.97 -12.14 23.30
CA ILE A 8 -21.79 -10.69 23.41
C ILE A 8 -20.33 -10.35 23.74
N LEU A 9 -19.70 -11.11 24.65
CA LEU A 9 -18.28 -10.95 24.96
C LEU A 9 -17.39 -11.16 23.73
N ILE A 10 -17.59 -12.25 22.96
CA ILE A 10 -16.81 -12.52 21.75
C ILE A 10 -16.94 -11.38 20.73
N VAL A 11 -18.17 -10.88 20.50
CA VAL A 11 -18.43 -9.80 19.54
C VAL A 11 -17.75 -8.49 19.96
N CYS A 12 -17.69 -8.19 21.26
CA CYS A 12 -16.97 -7.01 21.75
C CYS A 12 -15.44 -7.10 21.54
N PHE A 13 -14.85 -8.31 21.62
CA PHE A 13 -13.40 -8.49 21.44
C PHE A 13 -12.94 -8.31 19.99
N ILE A 14 -13.75 -8.70 19.00
CA ILE A 14 -13.38 -8.60 17.57
C ILE A 14 -13.41 -7.18 17.00
N ASN A 15 -14.09 -6.23 17.66
CA ASN A 15 -14.19 -4.84 17.18
C ASN A 15 -12.92 -3.99 17.41
N ASN A 16 -11.94 -4.48 18.19
CA ASN A 16 -10.71 -3.77 18.51
C ASN A 16 -9.46 -4.41 17.87
N ILE A 17 -9.63 -5.03 16.71
CA ILE A 17 -8.50 -5.58 15.95
C ILE A 17 -7.92 -4.46 15.09
N TYR A 18 -6.75 -3.96 15.48
CA TYR A 18 -5.98 -3.05 14.65
C TYR A 18 -5.33 -3.82 13.50
N SER A 19 -5.56 -3.38 12.27
CA SER A 19 -4.82 -3.86 11.10
C SER A 19 -3.52 -3.06 10.95
N LEU A 20 -2.55 -3.65 10.24
CA LEU A 20 -1.28 -3.00 9.95
C LEU A 20 -1.52 -1.90 8.91
N SER A 21 -1.23 -0.65 9.26
CA SER A 21 -1.31 0.52 8.36
C SER A 21 0.04 0.79 7.70
N CYS A 22 0.04 1.35 6.50
CA CYS A 22 1.27 1.68 5.77
C CYS A 22 1.33 3.15 5.43
N PHE A 23 2.56 3.65 5.39
CA PHE A 23 2.85 4.93 4.76
C PHE A 23 2.66 4.82 3.26
N LYS A 24 1.77 5.64 2.73
CA LYS A 24 1.53 5.73 1.29
C LYS A 24 1.83 7.15 0.85
N CYS A 25 2.91 7.29 0.10
CA CYS A 25 3.37 8.55 -0.43
C CYS A 25 3.61 8.42 -1.94
N MET A 26 3.13 9.39 -2.70
CA MET A 26 3.35 9.47 -4.14
C MET A 26 3.85 10.87 -4.47
N THR A 27 5.00 10.95 -5.13
CA THR A 27 5.51 12.20 -5.70
C THR A 27 5.71 12.02 -7.20
N THR A 28 5.42 13.07 -7.96
CA THR A 28 5.75 13.18 -9.39
C THR A 28 6.95 14.09 -9.61
N ASN A 29 7.42 14.79 -8.57
CA ASN A 29 8.54 15.72 -8.64
C ASN A 29 9.78 15.09 -7.98
N PHE A 30 10.69 14.59 -8.81
CA PHE A 30 11.95 13.98 -8.36
C PHE A 30 12.88 14.97 -7.62
N LEU A 31 12.78 16.28 -7.89
CA LEU A 31 13.60 17.31 -7.23
C LEU A 31 13.09 17.67 -5.84
N ASN A 32 11.84 17.33 -5.53
CA ASN A 32 11.22 17.57 -4.23
C ASN A 32 10.53 16.28 -3.74
N ASP A 33 11.31 15.19 -3.66
CA ASP A 33 10.82 13.87 -3.25
C ASP A 33 10.58 13.80 -1.74
N THR A 34 9.35 14.03 -1.34
CA THR A 34 8.87 13.90 0.05
C THR A 34 8.68 12.44 0.49
N CYS A 35 8.79 11.49 -0.45
CA CYS A 35 8.51 10.06 -0.28
C CYS A 35 9.80 9.22 -0.29
N SER A 36 10.97 9.84 -0.19
CA SER A 36 12.23 9.12 -0.36
C SER A 36 12.48 8.10 0.74
N ASP A 37 12.08 8.41 1.97
CA ASP A 37 12.16 7.55 3.14
C ASP A 37 10.86 6.72 3.30
N PRO A 38 10.91 5.37 3.24
CA PRO A 38 9.75 4.50 3.39
C PRO A 38 9.26 4.34 4.85
N PHE A 39 10.04 4.79 5.84
CA PHE A 39 9.72 4.69 7.27
C PHE A 39 9.36 6.03 7.90
N ASN A 40 9.87 7.13 7.36
CA ASN A 40 9.60 8.49 7.85
C ASN A 40 9.40 9.49 6.70
N PRO A 41 8.36 9.33 5.85
CA PRO A 41 8.08 10.27 4.79
C PRO A 41 7.69 11.63 5.36
N ILE A 42 8.01 12.71 4.65
CA ILE A 42 7.59 14.06 5.06
C ILE A 42 6.06 14.17 5.02
N ASP A 43 5.45 13.50 4.04
CA ASP A 43 3.99 13.34 3.94
C ASP A 43 3.59 12.05 4.67
N ASN A 44 3.32 12.15 5.97
CA ASN A 44 2.97 11.05 6.89
C ASN A 44 1.54 10.51 6.67
N ARG A 45 1.16 10.24 5.43
CA ARG A 45 -0.15 9.69 5.10
C ARG A 45 -0.19 8.20 5.36
N PHE A 46 -1.11 7.79 6.23
CA PHE A 46 -1.37 6.40 6.54
C PHE A 46 -2.60 5.90 5.76
N GLU A 47 -2.45 4.74 5.14
CA GLU A 47 -3.54 4.02 4.50
C GLU A 47 -3.81 2.71 5.26
N PRO A 48 -5.07 2.44 5.66
CA PRO A 48 -5.46 1.14 6.20
C PRO A 48 -5.47 0.07 5.08
N GLU A 49 -5.39 -1.20 5.45
CA GLU A 49 -5.47 -2.34 4.52
C GLU A 49 -4.41 -2.30 3.41
N CYS A 50 -3.13 -2.29 3.79
CA CYS A 50 -2.05 -2.20 2.81
C CYS A 50 -2.05 -3.33 1.80
N GLN A 51 -2.13 -2.96 0.53
CA GLN A 51 -2.05 -3.88 -0.58
C GLN A 51 -0.92 -3.50 -1.53
N ALA A 52 -0.25 -4.51 -2.07
CA ALA A 52 0.83 -4.37 -3.04
C ALA A 52 0.66 -5.37 -4.19
N THR A 53 1.21 -5.03 -5.34
CA THR A 53 1.32 -5.96 -6.48
C THR A 53 2.48 -6.93 -6.25
N ILE A 54 2.35 -8.16 -6.74
CA ILE A 54 3.41 -9.17 -6.68
C ILE A 54 3.87 -9.46 -8.10
N LYS A 55 5.18 -9.41 -8.35
CA LYS A 55 5.77 -9.72 -9.66
C LYS A 55 5.28 -11.09 -10.15
N GLY A 56 4.73 -11.11 -11.37
CA GLY A 56 4.20 -12.33 -12.00
C GLY A 56 2.82 -12.76 -11.51
N LYS A 57 2.13 -11.94 -10.71
CA LYS A 57 0.74 -12.18 -10.30
C LYS A 57 -0.15 -11.00 -10.68
N ASN A 58 -1.36 -11.31 -11.13
CA ASN A 58 -2.38 -10.31 -11.38
C ASN A 58 -3.19 -10.06 -10.11
N GLY A 59 -3.38 -8.80 -9.75
CA GLY A 59 -4.17 -8.37 -8.59
C GLY A 59 -3.35 -7.74 -7.47
N LEU A 60 -4.07 -7.41 -6.40
CA LEU A 60 -3.56 -6.79 -5.19
C LEU A 60 -3.50 -7.83 -4.06
N PHE A 61 -2.43 -7.79 -3.28
CA PHE A 61 -2.16 -8.75 -2.21
C PHE A 61 -1.76 -8.02 -0.94
N PRO A 62 -2.02 -8.58 0.27
CA PRO A 62 -1.58 -7.99 1.51
C PRO A 62 -0.08 -7.69 1.50
N ALA A 63 0.27 -6.42 1.73
CA ALA A 63 1.66 -6.00 1.76
C ALA A 63 2.35 -6.59 3.00
N ARG A 64 3.51 -7.22 2.81
CA ARG A 64 4.33 -7.79 3.92
C ARG A 64 5.44 -6.84 4.40
N PHE A 65 5.72 -5.80 3.62
CA PHE A 65 6.75 -4.79 3.85
C PHE A 65 6.38 -3.53 3.05
N CYS A 66 6.94 -2.38 3.43
CA CYS A 66 6.80 -1.15 2.65
C CYS A 66 7.47 -1.33 1.29
N VAL A 67 6.69 -1.24 0.21
CA VAL A 67 7.19 -1.34 -1.17
C VAL A 67 7.29 0.06 -1.76
N LYS A 68 8.52 0.51 -2.07
CA LYS A 68 8.72 1.71 -2.89
C LYS A 68 8.64 1.32 -4.36
N ILE A 69 7.75 1.96 -5.10
CA ILE A 69 7.66 1.83 -6.56
C ILE A 69 8.03 3.19 -7.15
N SER A 70 9.03 3.20 -8.02
CA SER A 70 9.41 4.38 -8.80
C SER A 70 9.29 4.02 -10.28
N GLY A 71 8.71 4.92 -11.07
CA GLY A 71 8.49 4.69 -12.48
C GLY A 71 8.10 5.97 -13.20
N ILE A 72 8.19 5.91 -14.53
CA ILE A 72 7.70 6.95 -15.41
C ILE A 72 6.30 6.57 -15.91
N ILE A 73 5.34 7.50 -15.79
CA ILE A 73 4.05 7.34 -16.45
C ILE A 73 4.31 7.62 -17.93
N VAL A 74 4.23 6.58 -18.75
CA VAL A 74 4.30 6.70 -20.21
C VAL A 74 2.89 6.58 -20.77
N ASP A 75 2.44 7.61 -21.47
CA ASP A 75 1.25 7.49 -22.31
C ASP A 75 1.56 6.45 -23.38
N ILE A 76 0.77 5.37 -23.37
CA ILE A 76 0.95 4.29 -24.32
C ILE A 76 0.31 4.75 -25.64
N ASP A 77 1.00 5.63 -26.37
CA ASP A 77 0.84 5.60 -27.81
C ASP A 77 1.32 4.21 -28.26
N ARG A 78 0.54 3.51 -29.08
CA ARG A 78 0.70 2.06 -29.35
C ARG A 78 2.01 1.70 -30.07
N ASN A 79 2.91 2.66 -30.25
CA ASN A 79 4.21 2.56 -30.90
C ASN A 79 5.40 2.92 -29.98
N VAL A 80 5.23 3.05 -28.66
CA VAL A 80 6.36 3.37 -27.77
C VAL A 80 7.22 2.12 -27.50
N ASN A 81 8.50 2.25 -27.81
CA ASN A 81 9.49 1.18 -27.73
C ASN A 81 9.80 0.83 -26.26
N ARG A 82 9.54 -0.42 -25.87
CA ARG A 82 9.62 -0.94 -24.49
C ARG A 82 11.02 -0.83 -23.85
N SER A 83 12.04 -0.57 -24.66
CA SER A 83 13.45 -0.37 -24.28
C SER A 83 13.69 0.88 -23.43
N LEU A 84 12.76 1.84 -23.39
CA LEU A 84 12.87 3.07 -22.60
C LEU A 84 12.41 2.91 -21.14
N ILE A 85 11.79 1.77 -20.78
CA ILE A 85 11.28 1.50 -19.42
C ILE A 85 12.39 0.93 -18.51
N HIS A 86 13.52 0.52 -19.09
CA HIS A 86 14.61 -0.17 -18.40
C HIS A 86 15.92 0.64 -18.29
N LYS A 87 15.89 1.97 -18.46
CA LYS A 87 17.09 2.81 -18.30
C LYS A 87 17.05 3.59 -17.00
#